data_AF-F9P6Z0-F1
#
_entry.id   AF-F9P6Z0-F1
#
_cell.length_a   1.000
_cell.length_b   1.000
_cell.length_c   1.000
_cell.angle_alpha   90.00
_cell.angle_beta   90.00
_cell.angle_gamma   90.00
#
_symmetry.space_group_name_H-M   'P 1'
#
loop_
_entity.id
_entity.type
_entity.pdbx_description
1 polymer ?
#
loop_
_entity_poly.entity_id
_entity_poly.type
_entity_poly.pdbx_seq_one_letter_code
_entity_poly.pdbx_strand_id
1 'polypeptide(L)' 'MLENSDKTILEILEQGFIIFSKDGIINKAELPKYGSLTIKTQDGQPLFLETQKREKLG' A
#
# COMPACT_ATOMS: atom_id res chain seq x y z
N MET A 1 -24.67 4.08 -6.73
CA MET A 1 -24.38 3.03 -5.73
C MET A 1 -22.88 2.93 -5.57
N LEU A 2 -22.31 3.66 -4.61
CA LEU A 2 -20.89 3.58 -4.18
C LEU A 2 -20.75 3.06 -2.74
N GLU A 3 -21.85 2.72 -2.06
CA GLU A 3 -21.84 2.44 -0.62
C GLU A 3 -21.00 1.20 -0.22
N ASN A 4 -20.69 0.30 -1.17
CA ASN A 4 -19.86 -0.88 -0.91
C ASN A 4 -18.37 -0.70 -1.26
N SER A 5 -18.00 0.28 -2.11
CA SER A 5 -16.58 0.44 -2.51
C SER A 5 -15.74 0.98 -1.36
N ASP A 6 -16.30 1.89 -0.58
CA ASP A 6 -15.60 2.53 0.53
C ASP A 6 -15.33 1.51 1.64
N LYS A 7 -16.29 0.61 1.88
CA LYS A 7 -16.14 -0.51 2.81
C LYS A 7 -15.02 -1.46 2.38
N THR A 8 -14.96 -1.83 1.10
CA THR A 8 -13.88 -2.69 0.58
C THR A 8 -12.50 -2.02 0.69
N ILE A 9 -12.42 -0.71 0.44
CA ILE A 9 -11.16 0.04 0.61
C ILE A 9 -10.73 0.04 2.07
N LEU A 10 -11.65 0.34 2.99
CA LEU A 10 -11.38 0.33 4.43
C LEU A 10 -10.92 -1.05 4.91
N GLU A 11 -11.57 -2.13 4.49
CA GLU A 11 -11.17 -3.50 4.84
C GLU A 11 -9.75 -3.84 4.38
N ILE A 12 -9.33 -3.36 3.19
CA ILE A 12 -7.97 -3.54 2.68
C ILE A 12 -6.95 -2.76 3.52
N LEU A 13 -7.28 -1.53 3.90
CA LEU A 13 -6.42 -0.69 4.74
C LEU A 13 -6.28 -1.26 6.17
N GLU A 14 -7.38 -1.75 6.76
CA GLU A 14 -7.40 -2.38 8.09
C GLU A 14 -6.59 -3.68 8.13
N GLN A 15 -6.54 -4.42 7.01
CA GLN A 15 -5.67 -5.59 6.86
C GLN A 15 -4.18 -5.22 6.72
N GLY A 16 -3.82 -3.94 6.77
CA GLY A 16 -2.44 -3.47 6.68
C GLY A 16 -1.92 -3.39 5.25
N PHE A 17 -2.78 -3.31 4.24
CA PHE A 17 -2.35 -3.02 2.88
C PHE A 17 -2.40 -1.53 2.59
N ILE A 18 -1.53 -1.08 1.70
CA ILE A 18 -1.66 0.21 1.02
C ILE A 18 -2.11 0.01 -0.41
N ILE A 19 -2.89 0.95 -0.93
CA ILE A 19 -3.42 0.94 -2.29
C ILE A 19 -2.73 2.08 -3.06
N PHE A 20 -2.27 1.81 -4.28
CA PHE A 20 -1.62 2.81 -5.13
C PHE A 20 -1.91 2.52 -6.61
N SER A 21 -1.92 3.56 -7.45
CA SER A 21 -2.09 3.42 -8.90
C SER A 21 -0.75 3.47 -9.61
N LYS A 22 -0.42 2.48 -10.45
CA LYS A 22 0.78 2.47 -11.28
C LYS A 22 0.40 2.06 -12.70
N ASP A 23 0.81 2.86 -13.70
CA ASP A 23 0.53 2.61 -15.12
C ASP A 23 -0.99 2.41 -15.42
N GLY A 24 -1.85 3.14 -14.70
CA GLY A 24 -3.31 3.03 -14.81
C GLY A 24 -3.94 1.82 -14.09
N ILE A 25 -3.14 1.01 -13.40
CA ILE A 25 -3.59 -0.18 -12.67
C ILE A 25 -3.56 0.10 -11.16
N ILE A 26 -4.68 -0.15 -10.49
CA ILE A 26 -4.74 -0.13 -9.02
C ILE A 26 -4.05 -1.39 -8.48
N ASN A 27 -2.99 -1.16 -7.72
CA ASN A 27 -2.19 -2.18 -7.06
C ASN A 27 -2.37 -2.07 -5.54
N LYS A 28 -2.04 -3.16 -4.83
CA LYS A 28 -1.94 -3.17 -3.37
C LYS A 28 -0.63 -3.79 -2.91
N ALA A 29 -0.07 -3.28 -1.82
CA ALA A 29 1.12 -3.84 -1.18
C ALA A 29 0.89 -3.98 0.33
N GLU A 30 1.34 -5.10 0.90
CA GLU A 30 1.24 -5.37 2.34
C GLU A 30 2.31 -4.58 3.10
N LEU A 31 1.93 -3.89 4.16
CA LEU A 31 2.88 -3.26 5.09
C LEU A 31 3.57 -4.34 5.91
N PRO A 32 4.91 -4.31 6.03
CA PRO A 32 5.59 -5.24 6.89
C PRO A 32 5.23 -4.95 8.35
N LYS A 33 4.94 -6.01 9.13
CA LYS A 33 4.64 -5.90 10.58
C LYS A 33 5.72 -5.16 11.36
N TYR A 34 6.98 -5.29 10.92
CA TYR A 34 8.13 -4.53 11.42
C TYR A 34 9.01 -4.15 10.23
N GLY A 35 9.41 -2.89 10.13
CA GLY A 35 10.22 -2.36 9.04
C GLY A 35 9.55 -1.17 8.34
N SER A 36 9.75 -1.05 7.04
CA SER A 36 9.26 0.08 6.25
C SER A 36 8.87 -0.31 4.83
N LEU A 37 7.94 0.44 4.27
CA LEU A 37 7.57 0.42 2.86
C LEU A 37 7.86 1.80 2.27
N THR A 38 8.65 1.86 1.21
CA THR A 38 9.02 3.12 0.54
C THR A 38 8.45 3.13 -0.87
N ILE A 39 7.63 4.14 -1.16
CA ILE A 39 7.13 4.42 -2.51
C ILE A 39 7.81 5.69 -3.00
N LYS A 40 8.48 5.60 -4.14
CA LYS A 40 9.06 6.77 -4.82
C LYS A 40 8.17 7.14 -6.00
N THR A 41 7.78 8.41 -6.04
CA THR A 41 6.95 8.97 -7.10
C THR A 41 7.76 9.91 -7.98
N GLN A 42 7.35 10.01 -9.24
CA GLN A 42 7.81 11.01 -10.19
C GLN A 42 6.58 11.47 -10.98
N ASP A 43 6.42 12.80 -11.13
CA ASP A 43 5.28 13.39 -11.85
C ASP A 43 3.91 12.91 -11.34
N GLY A 44 3.80 12.68 -10.03
CA GLY A 44 2.59 12.20 -9.37
C GLY A 44 2.32 10.69 -9.54
N GLN A 45 3.20 9.94 -10.20
CA GLN A 45 3.05 8.50 -10.42
C GLN A 45 4.11 7.68 -9.65
N PRO A 46 3.75 6.55 -9.03
CA PRO A 46 4.70 5.68 -8.34
C PRO A 46 5.57 4.91 -9.34
N LEU A 47 6.87 5.16 -9.28
CA LEU A 47 7.86 4.52 -10.13
C LEU A 47 8.41 3.25 -9.48
N PHE A 48 8.63 3.30 -8.16
CA PHE A 48 9.36 2.28 -7.41
C PHE A 48 8.74 2.01 -6.05
N LEU A 49 8.74 0.73 -5.66
CA LEU A 49 8.26 0.24 -4.37
C LEU A 49 9.32 -0.69 -3.76
N GLU A 50 9.73 -0.41 -2.53
CA GLU A 50 10.69 -1.21 -1.77
C GLU A 50 10.13 -1.53 -0.39
N THR A 51 10.13 -2.81 -0.04
CA THR A 51 9.73 -3.29 1.28
C THR A 51 10.96 -3.74 2.04
N GLN A 52 11.30 -3.02 3.11
CA GLN A 52 12.31 -3.44 4.06
C GLN A 52 11.62 -4.11 5.25
N LYS A 53 11.81 -5.42 5.41
CA LYS A 53 11.37 -6.15 6.61
C LYS A 53 12.47 -6.06 7.67
N ARG A 54 12.07 -5.85 8.91
CA ARG A 54 12.96 -5.91 10.08
C ARG A 54 12.41 -6.93 11.07
N GLU A 55 13.27 -7.38 11.98
CA GLU A 55 12.82 -8.17 13.12
C GLU A 55 12.23 -7.25 14.19
N LYS A 56 11.37 -7.81 15.05
CA LYS A 56 10.84 -7.10 16.22
C LYS A 56 12.02 -6.67 17.08
N LEU A 57 12.18 -5.36 17.31
CA LEU A 57 13.09 -4.88 18.35
C LEU A 57 12.52 -5.36 19.69
N GLY A 58 13.25 -6.27 20.33
CA GLY A 58 12.90 -6.89 21.62
C GLY A 58 12.91 -5.90 22.77
#